data_AF-A0A4R3H355-F1
#
_entry.id   AF-A0A4R3H355-F1
#
_cell.length_a   1.000
_cell.length_b   1.000
_cell.length_c   1.000
_cell.angle_alpha   90.00
_cell.angle_beta   90.00
_cell.angle_gamma   90.00
#
_symmetry.space_group_name_H-M   'P 1'
#
loop_
_entity.id
_entity.type
_entity.pdbx_description
1 polymer ?
#
loop_
_entity_poly.entity_id
_entity_poly.type
_entity_poly.pdbx_seq_one_letter_code
_entity_poly.pdbx_strand_id
1 'polypeptide(L)'
;MIAFWIAAAGLSAVVAALVLRGAARASAAASAGGDDASLAVHRRQLSEIDDLAERGLLADAELKGARAEAARRLIAAADHQAPWPPTDPKLRPLVLALAAAAPLLAIALYGVVGAPGLADQPFLKRVAAWRNTDPAQLEPQKIATVLEQIAVQRPTDPEPLKNLALARMAAGDATGASQALRRAVILAPARADLWAGLGETFVADGDGEIGTDARKAFAEALKRDPRNVSARYHLGLARIANGDVQGGLADWKALLADLPPDDPRRMGFGHQIAQVQADGGLRPSAAPTGQPAEGGSDGDVQGMIQGMVAGLAARLEASPDDPDGWVKLVRAYAVLGDAARRDATLAKAEARYKDQPKVLAALRQAAQTPAQKTQP
;
A
#
# COMPACT_ATOMS: atom_id res chain seq x y z
N MET A 1 10.39 3.82 27.51
CA MET A 1 9.22 2.94 27.67
C MET A 1 8.59 2.98 29.08
N ILE A 2 9.27 2.61 30.18
CA ILE A 2 8.66 2.58 31.54
C ILE A 2 8.13 3.95 32.00
N ALA A 3 8.86 5.03 31.71
CA ALA A 3 8.44 6.39 32.07
C ALA A 3 7.11 6.82 31.41
N PHE A 4 6.82 6.36 30.17
CA PHE A 4 5.55 6.64 29.50
C PHE A 4 4.39 5.95 30.20
N TRP A 5 4.53 4.66 30.53
CA TRP A 5 3.51 3.90 31.25
C TRP A 5 3.25 4.46 32.65
N ILE A 6 4.30 4.88 33.37
CA ILE A 6 4.16 5.54 34.68
C ILE A 6 3.43 6.88 34.55
N ALA A 7 3.80 7.71 33.57
CA ALA A 7 3.15 9.00 33.34
C ALA A 7 1.68 8.84 32.92
N ALA A 8 1.38 7.91 32.01
CA ALA A 8 0.03 7.60 31.58
C ALA A 8 -0.83 7.07 32.73
N ALA A 9 -0.32 6.08 33.49
CA ALA A 9 -1.02 5.54 34.65
C ALA A 9 -1.25 6.60 35.74
N GLY A 10 -0.24 7.45 36.01
CA GLY A 10 -0.35 8.56 36.94
C GLY A 10 -1.40 9.58 36.52
N LEU A 11 -1.42 9.98 35.25
CA LEU A 11 -2.41 10.91 34.72
C LEU A 11 -3.83 10.32 34.75
N SER A 12 -3.99 9.05 34.37
CA SER A 12 -5.28 8.34 34.45
C SER A 12 -5.78 8.24 35.90
N ALA A 13 -4.89 7.98 36.87
CA ALA A 13 -5.25 7.94 38.28
C ALA A 13 -5.68 9.33 38.81
N VAL A 14 -5.00 10.40 38.40
CA VAL A 14 -5.38 11.78 38.75
C VAL A 14 -6.75 12.13 38.17
N VAL A 15 -7.00 11.82 36.89
CA VAL A 15 -8.31 12.06 36.24
C VAL A 15 -9.40 11.26 36.95
N ALA A 16 -9.18 9.97 37.22
CA ALA A 16 -10.13 9.14 37.95
C ALA A 16 -10.42 9.70 39.35
N ALA A 17 -9.40 10.16 40.08
CA ALA A 17 -9.57 10.76 41.40
C ALA A 17 -10.37 12.06 41.35
N LEU A 18 -10.16 12.91 40.33
CA LEU A 18 -10.92 14.15 40.13
C LEU A 18 -12.39 13.85 39.80
N VAL A 19 -12.66 12.88 38.92
CA VAL A 19 -14.02 12.43 38.58
C VAL A 19 -14.73 11.85 39.80
N LEU A 20 -14.07 10.95 40.54
CA LEU A 20 -14.64 10.36 41.76
C LEU A 20 -14.89 11.40 42.86
N ARG A 21 -13.99 12.38 43.01
CA ARG A 21 -14.17 13.49 43.96
C ARG A 21 -15.32 14.40 43.53
N GLY A 22 -15.46 14.68 42.24
CA GLY A 22 -16.59 15.43 41.68
C GLY A 22 -17.91 14.72 41.93
N ALA A 23 -17.98 13.42 41.62
CA ALA A 23 -19.16 12.58 41.86
C ALA A 23 -19.51 12.48 43.36
N ALA A 24 -18.52 12.31 44.24
CA ALA A 24 -18.74 12.27 45.68
C ALA A 24 -19.27 13.61 46.24
N ARG A 25 -18.77 14.75 45.73
CA ARG A 25 -19.28 16.08 46.10
C ARG A 25 -20.69 16.33 45.57
N ALA A 26 -20.98 15.93 44.34
CA ALA A 26 -22.32 16.03 43.75
C ALA A 26 -23.34 15.18 44.53
N SER A 27 -22.97 13.96 44.91
CA SER A 27 -23.80 13.08 45.74
C SER A 27 -24.05 13.66 47.14
N ALA A 28 -23.02 14.24 47.78
CA ALA A 28 -23.17 14.87 49.09
C ALA A 28 -24.08 16.13 49.03
N ALA A 29 -23.95 16.94 47.98
CA ALA A 29 -24.82 18.09 47.75
C ALA A 29 -26.29 17.68 47.49
N ALA A 30 -26.51 16.62 46.69
CA ALA A 30 -27.85 16.08 46.43
C ALA A 30 -28.53 15.49 47.68
N SER A 31 -27.75 14.94 48.62
CA SER A 31 -28.29 14.42 49.89
C SER A 31 -28.64 15.50 50.92
N ALA A 32 -28.20 16.74 50.72
CA ALA A 32 -28.40 17.85 51.65
C ALA A 32 -29.57 18.78 51.28
N GLY A 33 -30.19 18.61 50.10
CA GLY A 33 -31.17 19.54 49.53
C GLY A 33 -32.64 19.09 49.66
N GLY A 34 -33.44 19.87 50.38
CA GLY A 34 -34.91 19.83 50.33
C GLY A 34 -35.44 20.54 49.07
N ASP A 35 -35.08 20.02 47.90
CA ASP A 35 -35.14 20.73 46.61
C ASP A 35 -36.57 21.12 46.18
N ASP A 36 -37.57 20.30 46.52
CA ASP A 36 -38.99 20.60 46.24
C ASP A 36 -39.50 21.82 47.02
N ALA A 37 -39.01 22.05 48.25
CA ALA A 37 -39.43 23.18 49.07
C ALA A 37 -38.90 24.51 48.51
N SER A 38 -37.68 24.52 47.98
CA SER A 38 -37.06 25.73 47.40
C SER A 38 -37.73 26.18 46.10
N LEU A 39 -38.08 25.22 45.21
CA LEU A 39 -38.81 25.50 43.98
C LEU A 39 -40.24 25.96 44.24
N ALA A 40 -40.91 25.38 45.24
CA ALA A 40 -42.24 25.81 45.66
C ALA A 40 -42.24 27.26 46.15
N VAL A 41 -41.22 27.68 46.90
CA VAL A 41 -41.05 29.07 47.35
C VAL A 41 -40.86 30.02 46.16
N HIS A 42 -40.02 29.67 45.18
CA HIS A 42 -39.79 30.52 44.01
C HIS A 42 -41.00 30.60 43.07
N ARG A 43 -41.77 29.50 42.91
CA ARG A 43 -43.05 29.54 42.17
C ARG A 43 -44.07 30.43 42.86
N ARG A 44 -44.15 30.36 44.19
CA ARG A 44 -45.02 31.23 44.99
C ARG A 44 -44.63 32.70 44.90
N GLN A 45 -43.33 33.01 44.89
CA GLN A 45 -42.85 34.39 44.69
C GLN A 45 -43.28 34.94 43.31
N LEU A 46 -43.27 34.10 42.27
CA LEU A 46 -43.72 34.51 40.94
C LEU A 46 -45.23 34.82 40.93
N SER A 47 -46.05 33.98 41.58
CA SER A 47 -47.49 34.24 41.69
C SER A 47 -47.81 35.46 42.56
N GLU A 48 -47.06 35.71 43.63
CA GLU A 48 -47.26 36.90 44.46
C GLU A 48 -46.94 38.19 43.71
N ILE A 49 -45.92 38.18 42.83
CA ILE A 49 -45.61 39.32 41.94
C ILE A 49 -46.74 39.57 40.94
N ASP A 50 -47.27 38.50 40.33
CA ASP A 50 -48.39 38.58 39.39
C ASP A 50 -49.66 39.12 40.09
N ASP A 51 -49.98 38.64 41.29
CA ASP A 51 -51.12 39.12 42.09
C ASP A 51 -50.99 40.60 42.50
N LEU A 52 -49.77 41.07 42.77
CA LEU A 52 -49.52 42.49 43.11
C LEU A 52 -49.73 43.40 41.89
N ALA A 53 -49.35 42.93 40.70
CA ALA A 53 -49.59 43.64 39.45
C ALA A 53 -51.08 43.71 39.09
N GLU A 54 -51.82 42.60 39.23
CA GLU A 54 -53.27 42.57 38.97
C GLU A 54 -54.04 43.53 39.90
N ARG A 55 -53.55 43.72 41.13
CA ARG A 55 -54.11 44.69 42.09
C ARG A 55 -53.67 46.13 41.85
N GLY A 56 -52.89 46.40 40.79
CA GLY A 56 -52.39 47.73 40.45
C GLY A 56 -51.34 48.29 41.42
N LEU A 57 -50.76 47.43 42.28
CA LEU A 57 -49.79 47.82 43.32
C LEU A 57 -48.34 47.82 42.81
N LEU A 58 -48.12 47.39 41.56
CA LEU A 58 -46.81 47.35 40.93
C LEU A 58 -46.88 48.01 39.55
N ALA A 59 -45.98 48.94 39.26
CA ALA A 59 -45.96 49.63 37.97
C ALA A 59 -45.49 48.68 36.84
N ASP A 60 -46.04 48.83 35.63
CA ASP A 60 -45.72 47.98 34.47
C ASP A 60 -44.22 47.92 34.12
N ALA A 61 -43.50 49.01 34.39
CA ALA A 61 -42.05 49.10 34.18
C ALA A 61 -41.26 48.24 35.19
N GLU A 62 -41.74 48.10 36.42
CA GLU A 62 -41.10 47.34 37.50
C GLU A 62 -41.49 45.86 37.46
N LEU A 63 -42.71 45.55 37.03
CA LEU A 63 -43.22 44.18 36.87
C LEU A 63 -42.34 43.33 35.96
N LYS A 64 -41.96 43.85 34.78
CA LYS A 64 -41.11 43.11 33.84
C LYS A 64 -39.76 42.76 34.45
N GLY A 65 -39.17 43.67 35.23
CA GLY A 65 -37.88 43.44 35.90
C GLY A 65 -38.00 42.41 37.02
N ALA A 66 -38.96 42.59 37.93
CA ALA A 66 -39.19 41.69 39.06
C ALA A 66 -39.52 40.26 38.60
N ARG A 67 -40.38 40.12 37.60
CA ARG A 67 -40.74 38.82 37.01
C ARG A 67 -39.55 38.17 36.32
N ALA A 68 -38.75 38.94 35.58
CA ALA A 68 -37.56 38.41 34.91
C ALA A 68 -36.52 37.91 35.92
N GLU A 69 -36.30 38.60 37.03
CA GLU A 69 -35.34 38.17 38.05
C GLU A 69 -35.84 36.97 38.86
N ALA A 70 -37.11 36.95 39.25
CA ALA A 70 -37.72 35.80 39.92
C ALA A 70 -37.75 34.55 39.01
N ALA A 71 -38.06 34.71 37.72
CA ALA A 71 -37.99 33.63 36.73
C ALA A 71 -36.55 33.13 36.54
N ARG A 72 -35.55 34.02 36.49
CA ARG A 72 -34.13 33.62 36.43
C ARG A 72 -33.72 32.80 37.66
N ARG A 73 -34.14 33.20 38.86
CA ARG A 73 -33.85 32.45 40.10
C ARG A 73 -34.54 31.08 40.11
N LEU A 74 -35.77 31.00 39.61
CA LEU A 74 -36.49 29.74 39.44
C LEU A 74 -35.77 28.81 38.46
N ILE A 75 -35.32 29.33 37.31
CA ILE A 75 -34.58 28.56 36.30
C ILE A 75 -33.23 28.10 36.88
N ALA A 76 -32.48 28.96 37.58
CA ALA A 76 -31.22 28.59 38.19
C ALA A 76 -31.40 27.49 39.26
N ALA A 77 -32.47 27.55 40.06
CA ALA A 77 -32.82 26.48 41.00
C ALA A 77 -33.25 25.19 40.28
N ALA A 78 -33.91 25.29 39.11
CA ALA A 78 -34.34 24.14 38.32
C ALA A 78 -33.20 23.49 37.51
N ASP A 79 -32.19 24.24 37.08
CA ASP A 79 -30.99 23.69 36.40
C ASP A 79 -30.15 22.81 37.33
N HIS A 80 -30.25 23.02 38.66
CA HIS A 80 -29.69 22.11 39.65
C HIS A 80 -30.47 20.78 39.77
N GLN A 81 -31.63 20.66 39.12
CA GLN A 81 -32.57 19.54 39.20
C GLN A 81 -32.38 18.51 38.08
N ALA A 82 -31.15 18.23 37.65
CA ALA A 82 -30.87 17.00 36.91
C ALA A 82 -30.35 15.92 37.87
N PRO A 83 -31.22 15.26 38.68
CA PRO A 83 -30.79 14.09 39.42
C PRO A 83 -30.40 13.03 38.41
N TRP A 84 -29.13 12.68 38.42
CA TRP A 84 -28.76 11.33 38.03
C TRP A 84 -29.56 10.40 38.94
N PRO A 85 -30.24 9.36 38.40
CA PRO A 85 -31.06 8.47 39.21
C PRO A 85 -30.25 8.01 40.43
N PRO A 86 -30.84 7.97 41.64
CA PRO A 86 -30.11 7.61 42.84
C PRO A 86 -29.45 6.25 42.61
N THR A 87 -28.12 6.25 42.60
CA THR A 87 -27.35 5.01 42.45
C THR A 87 -27.65 4.12 43.65
N ASP A 88 -28.14 2.90 43.43
CA ASP A 88 -28.38 1.95 44.50
C ASP A 88 -27.07 1.75 45.30
N PRO A 89 -27.03 2.07 46.61
CA PRO A 89 -25.83 1.96 47.42
C PRO A 89 -25.27 0.53 47.44
N LYS A 90 -26.08 -0.49 47.14
CA LYS A 90 -25.66 -1.88 47.02
C LYS A 90 -24.81 -2.14 45.77
N LEU A 91 -24.93 -1.31 44.72
CA LEU A 91 -24.16 -1.43 43.47
C LEU A 91 -22.81 -0.70 43.52
N ARG A 92 -22.61 0.21 44.48
CA ARG A 92 -21.35 0.95 44.66
C ARG A 92 -20.10 0.06 44.75
N PRO A 93 -20.07 -1.05 45.54
CA PRO A 93 -18.90 -1.93 45.56
C PRO A 93 -18.65 -2.61 44.22
N LEU A 94 -19.71 -2.97 43.47
CA LEU A 94 -19.60 -3.58 42.15
C LEU A 94 -19.00 -2.60 41.13
N VAL A 95 -19.45 -1.33 41.13
CA VAL A 95 -18.92 -0.29 40.24
C VAL A 95 -17.44 -0.04 40.51
N LEU A 96 -17.05 0.05 41.79
CA LEU A 96 -15.64 0.20 42.18
C LEU A 96 -14.81 -1.03 41.79
N ALA A 97 -15.34 -2.23 41.97
CA ALA A 97 -14.68 -3.48 41.57
C ALA A 97 -14.48 -3.54 40.05
N LEU A 98 -15.48 -3.19 39.25
CA LEU A 98 -15.37 -3.14 37.78
C LEU A 98 -14.39 -2.06 37.31
N ALA A 99 -14.41 -0.88 37.94
CA ALA A 99 -13.48 0.19 37.62
C ALA A 99 -12.01 -0.18 37.92
N ALA A 100 -11.77 -0.99 38.97
CA ALA A 100 -10.45 -1.54 39.28
C ALA A 100 -10.08 -2.75 38.42
N ALA A 101 -11.04 -3.60 38.08
CA ALA A 101 -10.83 -4.81 37.28
C ALA A 101 -10.52 -4.49 35.82
N ALA A 102 -11.15 -3.46 35.23
CA ALA A 102 -10.94 -3.09 33.84
C ALA A 102 -9.46 -2.79 33.48
N PRO A 103 -8.69 -1.96 34.21
CA PRO A 103 -7.27 -1.74 33.91
C PRO A 103 -6.42 -2.98 34.17
N LEU A 104 -6.73 -3.78 35.19
CA LEU A 104 -6.02 -5.04 35.45
C LEU A 104 -6.23 -6.05 34.31
N LEU A 105 -7.46 -6.17 33.84
CA LEU A 105 -7.81 -6.97 32.68
C LEU A 105 -7.07 -6.46 31.43
N ALA A 106 -7.02 -5.15 31.20
CA ALA A 106 -6.29 -4.57 30.08
C ALA A 106 -4.78 -4.88 30.13
N ILE A 107 -4.15 -4.79 31.31
CA ILE A 107 -2.74 -5.16 31.50
C ILE A 107 -2.54 -6.66 31.26
N ALA A 108 -3.42 -7.52 31.80
CA ALA A 108 -3.35 -8.96 31.59
C ALA A 108 -3.53 -9.32 30.11
N LEU A 109 -4.48 -8.70 29.42
CA LEU A 109 -4.73 -8.90 28.00
C LEU A 109 -3.52 -8.44 27.16
N TYR A 110 -2.91 -7.30 27.51
CA TYR A 110 -1.66 -6.84 26.87
C TYR A 110 -0.48 -7.79 27.14
N GLY A 111 -0.42 -8.42 28.32
CA GLY A 111 0.59 -9.44 28.61
C GLY A 111 0.45 -10.71 27.76
N VAL A 112 -0.78 -11.09 27.40
CA VAL A 112 -1.07 -12.29 26.59
C VAL A 112 -1.02 -12.01 25.09
N VAL A 113 -1.59 -10.89 24.63
CA VAL A 113 -1.75 -10.55 23.20
C VAL A 113 -0.65 -9.61 22.71
N GLY A 114 -0.13 -8.76 23.60
CA GLY A 114 0.88 -7.78 23.26
C GLY A 114 2.30 -8.36 23.25
N ALA A 115 3.25 -7.48 22.96
CA ALA A 115 4.67 -7.83 22.92
C ALA A 115 5.46 -6.98 23.94
N PRO A 116 5.29 -7.22 25.26
CA PRO A 116 5.88 -6.39 26.31
C PRO A 116 7.42 -6.38 26.31
N GLY A 117 8.05 -7.40 25.70
CA GLY A 117 9.50 -7.51 25.57
C GLY A 117 10.10 -6.82 24.34
N LEU A 118 9.28 -6.29 23.40
CA LEU A 118 9.80 -5.57 22.25
C LEU A 118 10.14 -4.13 22.64
N ALA A 119 11.41 -3.76 22.44
CA ALA A 119 11.83 -2.37 22.58
C ALA A 119 11.19 -1.49 21.50
N ASP A 120 11.05 -0.20 21.81
CA ASP A 120 10.60 0.82 20.87
C ASP A 120 11.46 0.75 19.58
N GLN A 121 10.81 0.59 18.42
CA GLN A 121 11.46 0.60 17.10
C GLN A 121 11.12 1.88 16.33
N PRO A 122 11.80 3.03 16.58
CA PRO A 122 11.58 4.25 15.83
C PRO A 122 11.62 4.02 14.32
N PHE A 123 10.75 4.70 13.58
CA PHE A 123 10.64 4.59 12.12
C PHE A 123 12.00 4.69 11.43
N LEU A 124 12.82 5.69 11.80
CA LEU A 124 14.15 5.90 11.21
C LEU A 124 15.11 4.72 11.47
N LYS A 125 15.03 4.04 12.61
CA LYS A 125 15.85 2.85 12.88
C LYS A 125 15.43 1.67 11.99
N ARG A 126 14.13 1.50 11.74
CA ARG A 126 13.63 0.46 10.84
C ARG A 126 14.05 0.72 9.40
N VAL A 127 13.93 1.95 8.93
CA VAL A 127 14.37 2.33 7.58
C VAL A 127 15.88 2.13 7.41
N ALA A 128 16.67 2.46 8.43
CA ALA A 128 18.11 2.19 8.42
C ALA A 128 18.43 0.69 8.37
N ALA A 129 17.66 -0.16 9.06
CA ALA A 129 17.81 -1.61 8.98
C ALA A 129 17.48 -2.14 7.58
N TRP A 130 16.38 -1.66 6.97
CA TRP A 130 16.01 -2.04 5.60
C TRP A 130 17.06 -1.62 4.59
N ARG A 131 17.67 -0.44 4.75
CA ARG A 131 18.74 0.04 3.87
C ARG A 131 19.95 -0.90 3.81
N ASN A 132 20.19 -1.67 4.87
CA ASN A 132 21.29 -2.63 4.98
C ASN A 132 20.87 -4.08 4.64
N THR A 133 19.62 -4.29 4.24
CA THR A 133 19.10 -5.59 3.79
C THR A 133 19.21 -5.68 2.27
N ASP A 134 19.40 -6.89 1.74
CA ASP A 134 19.37 -7.14 0.30
C ASP A 134 18.02 -6.67 -0.30
N PRO A 135 18.01 -5.76 -1.29
CA PRO A 135 16.78 -5.31 -1.94
C PRO A 135 15.92 -6.44 -2.50
N ALA A 136 16.52 -7.56 -2.91
CA ALA A 136 15.77 -8.71 -3.42
C ALA A 136 14.90 -9.39 -2.34
N GLN A 137 15.18 -9.14 -1.06
CA GLN A 137 14.44 -9.69 0.08
C GLN A 137 13.44 -8.68 0.67
N LEU A 138 13.40 -7.45 0.15
CA LEU A 138 12.53 -6.40 0.67
C LEU A 138 11.26 -6.28 -0.16
N GLU A 139 10.14 -6.04 0.52
CA GLU A 139 8.90 -5.66 -0.16
C GLU A 139 9.08 -4.32 -0.89
N PRO A 140 8.46 -4.12 -2.06
CA PRO A 140 8.55 -2.88 -2.84
C PRO A 140 8.25 -1.61 -2.03
N GLN A 141 7.29 -1.67 -1.10
CA GLN A 141 6.90 -0.55 -0.24
C GLN A 141 8.04 -0.14 0.70
N LYS A 142 8.81 -1.10 1.23
CA LYS A 142 9.98 -0.83 2.08
C LYS A 142 11.10 -0.21 1.26
N ILE A 143 11.34 -0.71 0.05
CA ILE A 143 12.32 -0.15 -0.89
C ILE A 143 11.96 1.31 -1.22
N ALA A 144 10.69 1.59 -1.54
CA ALA A 144 10.21 2.94 -1.78
C ALA A 144 10.45 3.85 -0.56
N THR A 145 10.18 3.37 0.65
CA THR A 145 10.42 4.15 1.88
C THR A 145 11.90 4.49 2.07
N VAL A 146 12.81 3.54 1.79
CA VAL A 146 14.26 3.77 1.84
C VAL A 146 14.66 4.81 0.79
N LEU A 147 14.19 4.68 -0.45
CA LEU A 147 14.52 5.59 -1.54
C LEU A 147 13.97 6.99 -1.33
N GLU A 148 12.82 7.14 -0.68
CA GLU A 148 12.29 8.44 -0.28
C GLU A 148 13.20 9.15 0.72
N GLN A 149 13.72 8.43 1.73
CA GLN A 149 14.73 8.99 2.64
C GLN A 149 16.03 9.37 1.90
N ILE A 150 16.45 8.59 0.91
CA ILE A 150 17.64 8.91 0.10
C ILE A 150 17.38 10.17 -0.74
N ALA A 151 16.20 10.31 -1.35
CA ALA A 151 15.82 11.47 -2.14
C ALA A 151 15.77 12.75 -1.28
N VAL A 152 15.35 12.65 -0.01
CA VAL A 152 15.42 13.78 0.94
C VAL A 152 16.87 14.16 1.25
N GLN A 153 17.77 13.17 1.41
CA GLN A 153 19.20 13.40 1.68
C GLN A 153 19.95 13.93 0.45
N ARG A 154 19.44 13.68 -0.76
CA ARG A 154 20.05 14.09 -2.03
C ARG A 154 19.05 14.92 -2.86
N PRO A 155 18.72 16.15 -2.43
CA PRO A 155 17.61 16.92 -3.01
C PRO A 155 17.81 17.36 -4.46
N THR A 156 19.05 17.38 -4.95
CA THR A 156 19.40 17.77 -6.32
C THR A 156 19.71 16.59 -7.24
N ASP A 157 19.69 15.36 -6.72
CA ASP A 157 19.96 14.14 -7.47
C ASP A 157 18.63 13.54 -7.97
N PRO A 158 18.40 13.46 -9.29
CA PRO A 158 17.17 12.87 -9.84
C PRO A 158 17.15 11.33 -9.72
N GLU A 159 18.30 10.68 -9.50
CA GLU A 159 18.41 9.22 -9.57
C GLU A 159 17.64 8.50 -8.44
N PRO A 160 17.72 8.94 -7.16
CA PRO A 160 16.87 8.40 -6.10
C PRO A 160 15.37 8.56 -6.37
N LEU A 161 14.97 9.67 -7.00
CA LEU A 161 13.56 9.92 -7.34
C LEU A 161 13.08 9.01 -8.48
N LYS A 162 13.94 8.76 -9.47
CA LYS A 162 13.66 7.77 -10.53
C LYS A 162 13.48 6.38 -9.93
N ASN A 163 14.42 5.95 -9.09
CA ASN A 163 14.36 4.63 -8.47
C ASN A 163 13.18 4.53 -7.49
N LEU A 164 12.85 5.61 -6.78
CA LEU A 164 11.67 5.69 -5.91
C LEU A 164 10.41 5.44 -6.74
N ALA A 165 10.30 6.04 -7.92
CA ALA A 165 9.17 5.81 -8.80
C ALA A 165 9.08 4.35 -9.26
N LEU A 166 10.19 3.73 -9.64
CA LEU A 166 10.22 2.31 -9.99
C LEU A 166 9.78 1.41 -8.83
N ALA A 167 10.25 1.69 -7.61
CA ALA A 167 9.84 0.95 -6.41
C ALA A 167 8.35 1.15 -6.07
N ARG A 168 7.83 2.38 -6.26
CA ARG A 168 6.41 2.69 -6.07
C ARG A 168 5.53 2.02 -7.12
N MET A 169 5.96 1.95 -8.38
CA MET A 169 5.28 1.18 -9.42
C MET A 169 5.21 -0.31 -9.07
N ALA A 170 6.33 -0.89 -8.62
CA ALA A 170 6.35 -2.28 -8.14
C ALA A 170 5.48 -2.50 -6.89
N ALA A 171 5.23 -1.44 -6.12
CA ALA A 171 4.34 -1.45 -4.97
C ALA A 171 2.85 -1.23 -5.31
N GLY A 172 2.52 -0.98 -6.59
CA GLY A 172 1.17 -0.63 -7.04
C GLY A 172 0.78 0.85 -6.80
N ASP A 173 1.72 1.69 -6.39
CA ASP A 173 1.52 3.12 -6.14
C ASP A 173 1.90 3.97 -7.37
N ALA A 174 1.10 3.87 -8.43
CA ALA A 174 1.31 4.61 -9.67
C ALA A 174 1.24 6.13 -9.46
N THR A 175 0.32 6.58 -8.60
CA THR A 175 0.16 7.99 -8.24
C THR A 175 1.44 8.53 -7.57
N GLY A 176 1.95 7.87 -6.54
CA GLY A 176 3.18 8.29 -5.86
C GLY A 176 4.42 8.15 -6.75
N ALA A 177 4.44 7.19 -7.69
CA ALA A 177 5.50 7.09 -8.69
C ALA A 177 5.53 8.28 -9.65
N SER A 178 4.36 8.70 -10.15
CA SER A 178 4.25 9.87 -11.03
C SER A 178 4.71 11.15 -10.33
N GLN A 179 4.43 11.32 -9.03
CA GLN A 179 4.90 12.46 -8.24
C GLN A 179 6.42 12.48 -8.12
N ALA A 180 7.04 11.32 -7.88
CA ALA A 180 8.50 11.21 -7.79
C ALA A 180 9.17 11.53 -9.13
N LEU A 181 8.62 11.04 -10.26
CA LEU A 181 9.14 11.33 -11.59
C LEU A 181 8.90 12.78 -12.03
N ARG A 182 7.77 13.40 -11.66
CA ARG A 182 7.55 14.85 -11.87
C ARG A 182 8.64 15.67 -11.20
N ARG A 183 9.05 15.31 -9.99
CA ARG A 183 10.20 15.95 -9.32
C ARG A 183 11.51 15.65 -10.05
N ALA A 184 11.73 14.41 -10.49
CA ALA A 184 12.94 14.02 -11.21
C ALA A 184 13.11 14.78 -12.53
N VAL A 185 12.04 14.96 -13.32
CA VAL A 185 12.10 15.73 -14.58
C VAL A 185 12.32 17.22 -14.36
N ILE A 186 11.90 17.78 -13.22
CA ILE A 186 12.23 19.18 -12.85
C ILE A 186 13.73 19.31 -12.58
N LEU A 187 14.33 18.33 -11.89
CA LEU A 187 15.77 18.35 -11.59
C LEU A 187 16.65 18.06 -12.83
N ALA A 188 16.19 17.20 -13.74
CA ALA A 188 16.93 16.82 -14.93
C ALA A 188 16.03 16.76 -16.19
N PRO A 189 15.61 17.92 -16.73
CA PRO A 189 14.62 17.98 -17.83
C PRO A 189 15.14 17.44 -19.17
N ALA A 190 16.45 17.31 -19.32
CA ALA A 190 17.10 16.78 -20.53
C ALA A 190 17.16 15.24 -20.58
N ARG A 191 16.79 14.54 -19.49
CA ARG A 191 16.84 13.08 -19.42
C ARG A 191 15.58 12.44 -20.01
N ALA A 192 15.73 11.82 -21.17
CA ALA A 192 14.63 11.15 -21.87
C ALA A 192 14.03 9.98 -21.07
N ASP A 193 14.85 9.25 -20.31
CA ASP A 193 14.41 8.11 -19.51
C ASP A 193 13.44 8.50 -18.39
N LEU A 194 13.60 9.68 -17.80
CA LEU A 194 12.67 10.21 -16.78
C LEU A 194 11.31 10.56 -17.38
N TRP A 195 11.29 11.14 -18.59
CA TRP A 195 10.05 11.42 -19.31
C TRP A 195 9.36 10.14 -19.79
N ALA A 196 10.12 9.16 -20.26
CA ALA A 196 9.57 7.85 -20.65
C ALA A 196 8.98 7.13 -19.44
N GLY A 197 9.69 7.07 -18.31
CA GLY A 197 9.18 6.53 -17.06
C GLY A 197 7.93 7.26 -16.59
N LEU A 198 7.87 8.59 -16.72
CA LEU A 198 6.66 9.36 -16.36
C LEU A 198 5.47 8.96 -17.24
N GLY A 199 5.69 8.76 -18.54
CA GLY A 199 4.68 8.23 -19.45
C GLY A 199 4.18 6.84 -19.02
N GLU A 200 5.09 5.92 -18.70
CA GLU A 200 4.75 4.57 -18.20
C GLU A 200 3.94 4.62 -16.90
N THR A 201 4.27 5.54 -15.99
CA THR A 201 3.47 5.70 -14.76
C THR A 201 2.05 6.17 -15.04
N PHE A 202 1.83 7.05 -16.03
CA PHE A 202 0.48 7.45 -16.42
C PHE A 202 -0.29 6.34 -17.11
N VAL A 203 0.39 5.48 -17.87
CA VAL A 203 -0.25 4.30 -18.48
C VAL A 203 -0.70 3.33 -17.38
N ALA A 204 0.13 3.09 -16.36
CA ALA A 204 -0.25 2.23 -15.24
C ALA A 204 -1.37 2.82 -14.38
N ASP A 205 -1.38 4.13 -14.16
CA ASP A 205 -2.44 4.84 -13.41
C ASP A 205 -3.77 4.83 -14.18
N GLY A 206 -3.72 4.78 -15.52
CA GLY A 206 -4.87 4.64 -16.41
C GLY A 206 -5.22 3.20 -16.78
N ASP A 207 -4.86 2.20 -15.96
CA ASP A 207 -5.15 0.77 -16.19
C ASP A 207 -4.71 0.24 -17.57
N GLY A 208 -3.59 0.75 -18.08
CA GLY A 208 -3.03 0.40 -19.39
C GLY A 208 -3.48 1.32 -20.54
N GLU A 209 -4.41 2.25 -20.29
CA GLU A 209 -4.81 3.22 -21.29
C GLU A 209 -3.75 4.31 -21.47
N ILE A 210 -3.44 4.61 -22.73
CA ILE A 210 -2.45 5.64 -23.07
C ILE A 210 -3.16 6.98 -23.20
N GLY A 211 -3.47 7.60 -22.06
CA GLY A 211 -4.13 8.90 -21.95
C GLY A 211 -3.31 10.07 -22.52
N THR A 212 -3.91 11.27 -22.47
CA THR A 212 -3.29 12.51 -22.98
C THR A 212 -1.96 12.84 -22.29
N ASP A 213 -1.87 12.65 -20.98
CA ASP A 213 -0.67 12.95 -20.20
C ASP A 213 0.46 11.95 -20.47
N ALA A 214 0.14 10.66 -20.62
CA ALA A 214 1.09 9.64 -21.08
C ALA A 214 1.68 10.01 -22.44
N ARG A 215 0.83 10.35 -23.42
CA ARG A 215 1.27 10.75 -24.76
C ARG A 215 2.17 11.99 -24.73
N LYS A 216 1.85 13.00 -23.92
CA LYS A 216 2.69 14.19 -23.74
C LYS A 216 4.06 13.82 -23.16
N ALA A 217 4.09 12.99 -22.12
CA ALA A 217 5.35 12.57 -21.49
C ALA A 217 6.23 11.77 -22.46
N PHE A 218 5.66 10.83 -23.22
CA PHE A 218 6.39 10.10 -24.26
C PHE A 218 6.85 11.01 -25.40
N ALA A 219 6.06 12.00 -25.81
CA ALA A 219 6.48 12.98 -26.80
C ALA A 219 7.66 13.83 -26.29
N GLU A 220 7.67 14.24 -25.03
CA GLU A 220 8.84 14.90 -24.43
C GLU A 220 10.05 13.96 -24.39
N ALA A 221 9.87 12.68 -24.07
CA ALA A 221 10.96 11.70 -24.13
C ALA A 221 11.58 11.61 -25.53
N LEU A 222 10.76 11.52 -26.58
CA LEU A 222 11.24 11.46 -27.98
C LEU A 222 11.91 12.76 -28.46
N LYS A 223 11.50 13.92 -27.93
CA LYS A 223 12.20 15.18 -28.22
C LYS A 223 13.64 15.18 -27.68
N ARG A 224 13.91 14.44 -26.60
CA ARG A 224 15.26 14.34 -25.99
C ARG A 224 16.05 13.18 -26.59
N ASP A 225 15.40 12.04 -26.76
CA ASP A 225 15.98 10.85 -27.37
C ASP A 225 14.98 10.25 -28.40
N PRO A 226 15.16 10.54 -29.69
CA PRO A 226 14.32 9.99 -30.75
C PRO A 226 14.36 8.45 -30.84
N ARG A 227 15.37 7.80 -30.26
CA ARG A 227 15.53 6.33 -30.25
C ARG A 227 14.99 5.69 -28.96
N ASN A 228 14.35 6.46 -28.07
CA ASN A 228 13.82 5.92 -26.83
C ASN A 228 12.78 4.81 -27.11
N VAL A 229 13.16 3.58 -26.78
CA VAL A 229 12.38 2.36 -27.11
C VAL A 229 11.00 2.39 -26.47
N SER A 230 10.90 2.78 -25.20
CA SER A 230 9.64 2.80 -24.47
C SER A 230 8.66 3.82 -25.06
N ALA A 231 9.14 5.04 -25.32
CA ALA A 231 8.29 6.09 -25.88
C ALA A 231 7.80 5.75 -27.30
N ARG A 232 8.66 5.18 -28.15
CA ARG A 232 8.25 4.71 -29.49
C ARG A 232 7.23 3.58 -29.41
N TYR A 233 7.45 2.62 -28.50
CA TYR A 233 6.54 1.50 -28.28
C TYR A 233 5.14 1.98 -27.88
N HIS A 234 5.05 2.80 -26.82
CA HIS A 234 3.78 3.26 -26.28
C HIS A 234 3.05 4.22 -27.23
N LEU A 235 3.75 5.10 -27.97
CA LEU A 235 3.09 5.96 -28.96
C LEU A 235 2.57 5.16 -30.16
N GLY A 236 3.30 4.14 -30.62
CA GLY A 236 2.80 3.20 -31.63
C GLY A 236 1.57 2.44 -31.13
N LEU A 237 1.60 1.96 -29.88
CA LEU A 237 0.46 1.31 -29.23
C LEU A 237 -0.77 2.24 -29.18
N ALA A 238 -0.57 3.51 -28.84
CA ALA A 238 -1.64 4.50 -28.81
C ALA A 238 -2.23 4.78 -30.19
N ARG A 239 -1.43 4.77 -31.27
CA ARG A 239 -1.94 4.90 -32.64
C ARG A 239 -2.85 3.73 -33.02
N ILE A 240 -2.41 2.51 -32.71
CA ILE A 240 -3.20 1.29 -32.98
C ILE A 240 -4.50 1.32 -32.18
N ALA A 241 -4.45 1.67 -30.90
CA ALA A 241 -5.63 1.80 -30.04
C ALA A 241 -6.63 2.84 -30.55
N ASN A 242 -6.15 3.93 -31.17
CA ASN A 242 -6.98 4.98 -31.74
C ASN A 242 -7.43 4.70 -33.20
N GLY A 243 -7.19 3.48 -33.71
CA GLY A 243 -7.63 3.04 -35.03
C GLY A 243 -6.64 3.26 -36.19
N ASP A 244 -5.53 3.98 -35.96
CA ASP A 244 -4.42 4.07 -36.93
C ASP A 244 -3.50 2.85 -36.83
N VAL A 245 -4.07 1.68 -37.17
CA VAL A 245 -3.41 0.39 -37.07
C VAL A 245 -2.21 0.31 -38.01
N GLN A 246 -2.35 0.79 -39.24
CA GLN A 246 -1.27 0.78 -40.24
C GLN A 246 -0.10 1.67 -39.82
N GLY A 247 -0.38 2.89 -39.35
CA GLY A 247 0.65 3.81 -38.88
C GLY A 247 1.38 3.30 -37.65
N GLY A 248 0.65 2.78 -36.64
CA GLY A 248 1.29 2.23 -35.45
C GLY A 248 2.08 0.94 -35.72
N LEU A 249 1.62 0.07 -36.62
CA LEU A 249 2.40 -1.09 -37.07
C LEU A 249 3.67 -0.69 -37.82
N ALA A 250 3.63 0.38 -38.62
CA ALA A 250 4.82 0.91 -39.29
C ALA A 250 5.84 1.43 -38.26
N ASP A 251 5.38 2.16 -37.23
CA ASP A 251 6.23 2.66 -36.14
C ASP A 251 6.88 1.50 -35.37
N TRP A 252 6.13 0.45 -35.04
CA TRP A 252 6.65 -0.74 -34.36
C TRP A 252 7.63 -1.55 -35.22
N LYS A 253 7.40 -1.67 -36.53
CA LYS A 253 8.36 -2.29 -37.45
C LYS A 253 9.67 -1.51 -37.52
N ALA A 254 9.59 -0.18 -37.58
CA ALA A 254 10.76 0.68 -37.55
C ALA A 254 11.51 0.56 -36.21
N LEU A 255 10.77 0.50 -35.09
CA LEU A 255 11.36 0.25 -33.78
C LEU A 255 12.10 -1.10 -33.75
N LEU A 256 11.46 -2.18 -34.22
CA LEU A 256 12.08 -3.50 -34.28
C LEU A 256 13.32 -3.52 -35.19
N ALA A 257 13.32 -2.79 -36.31
CA ALA A 257 14.47 -2.67 -37.20
C ALA A 257 15.65 -1.96 -36.53
N ASP A 258 15.39 -0.97 -35.66
CA ASP A 258 16.42 -0.18 -34.98
C ASP A 258 17.04 -0.86 -33.76
N LEU A 259 16.45 -1.95 -33.26
CA LEU A 259 16.97 -2.70 -32.11
C LEU A 259 18.18 -3.58 -32.51
N PRO A 260 19.20 -3.71 -31.64
CA PRO A 260 20.31 -4.64 -31.84
C PRO A 260 19.83 -6.07 -32.10
N PRO A 261 20.42 -6.85 -33.03
CA PRO A 261 19.94 -8.19 -33.39
C PRO A 261 19.82 -9.19 -32.22
N ASP A 262 20.61 -8.99 -31.17
CA ASP A 262 20.67 -9.79 -29.94
C ASP A 262 19.75 -9.26 -28.82
N ASP A 263 19.04 -8.15 -29.04
CA ASP A 263 18.15 -7.57 -28.04
C ASP A 263 16.97 -8.53 -27.74
N PRO A 264 16.79 -8.97 -26.48
CA PRO A 264 15.77 -9.94 -26.12
C PRO A 264 14.33 -9.46 -26.42
N ARG A 265 14.11 -8.15 -26.51
CA ARG A 265 12.80 -7.55 -26.79
C ARG A 265 12.35 -7.77 -28.23
N ARG A 266 13.26 -8.08 -29.17
CA ARG A 266 12.93 -8.30 -30.58
C ARG A 266 11.88 -9.39 -30.77
N MET A 267 11.99 -10.48 -30.02
CA MET A 267 11.03 -11.58 -30.09
C MET A 267 9.63 -11.14 -29.64
N GLY A 268 9.55 -10.42 -28.51
CA GLY A 268 8.28 -9.91 -27.98
C GLY A 268 7.61 -8.94 -28.95
N PHE A 269 8.36 -7.96 -29.48
CA PHE A 269 7.82 -7.04 -30.47
C PHE A 269 7.43 -7.73 -31.78
N GLY A 270 8.22 -8.70 -32.25
CA GLY A 270 7.89 -9.48 -33.45
C GLY A 270 6.56 -10.22 -33.31
N HIS A 271 6.33 -10.88 -32.17
CA HIS A 271 5.07 -11.56 -31.87
C HIS A 271 3.89 -10.58 -31.84
N GLN A 272 4.04 -9.47 -31.13
CA GLN A 272 2.97 -8.48 -30.99
C GLN A 272 2.61 -7.80 -32.33
N ILE A 273 3.62 -7.50 -33.16
CA ILE A 273 3.42 -6.96 -34.52
C ILE A 273 2.65 -7.96 -35.39
N ALA A 274 3.01 -9.25 -35.34
CA ALA A 274 2.33 -10.30 -36.10
C ALA A 274 0.87 -10.48 -35.64
N GLN A 275 0.64 -10.42 -34.32
CA GLN A 275 -0.70 -10.53 -33.75
C GLN A 275 -1.61 -9.37 -34.20
N VAL A 276 -1.16 -8.12 -34.03
CA VAL A 276 -1.95 -6.95 -34.46
C VAL A 276 -2.19 -6.95 -35.97
N GLN A 277 -1.27 -7.46 -36.77
CA GLN A 277 -1.47 -7.63 -38.21
C GLN A 277 -2.54 -8.66 -38.55
N ALA A 278 -2.53 -9.81 -37.88
CA ALA A 278 -3.50 -10.86 -38.10
C ALA A 278 -4.91 -10.43 -37.67
N ASP A 279 -5.00 -9.69 -36.57
CA ASP A 279 -6.27 -9.26 -35.98
C ASP A 279 -6.82 -7.95 -36.58
N GLY A 280 -6.01 -7.22 -37.34
CA GLY A 280 -6.37 -5.91 -37.87
C GLY A 280 -6.49 -4.82 -36.81
N GLY A 281 -5.90 -4.99 -35.63
CA GLY A 281 -5.98 -4.06 -34.51
C GLY A 281 -5.53 -4.68 -33.18
N LEU A 282 -5.68 -3.95 -32.08
CA LEU A 282 -5.53 -4.54 -30.74
C LEU A 282 -6.72 -5.45 -30.48
N ARG A 283 -6.47 -6.71 -30.12
CA ARG A 283 -7.53 -7.51 -29.48
C ARG A 283 -7.93 -6.77 -28.20
N PRO A 284 -9.23 -6.60 -27.92
CA PRO A 284 -9.66 -6.28 -26.58
C PRO A 284 -9.01 -7.32 -25.67
N SER A 285 -8.17 -6.87 -24.74
CA SER A 285 -7.75 -7.77 -23.67
C SER A 285 -9.05 -8.23 -23.04
N ALA A 286 -9.34 -9.53 -23.07
CA ALA A 286 -10.13 -10.08 -21.98
C ALA A 286 -9.41 -9.57 -20.73
N ALA A 287 -10.11 -8.78 -19.91
CA ALA A 287 -9.58 -8.37 -18.62
C ALA A 287 -9.03 -9.65 -17.94
N PRO A 288 -8.01 -9.56 -17.09
CA PRO A 288 -7.78 -10.62 -16.14
C PRO A 288 -8.97 -10.62 -15.16
N THR A 289 -10.13 -11.09 -15.61
CA THR A 289 -11.10 -11.70 -14.70
C THR A 289 -10.30 -12.77 -13.99
N GLY A 290 -10.15 -12.65 -12.67
CA GLY A 290 -9.48 -13.61 -11.80
C GLY A 290 -10.17 -14.97 -11.74
N GLN A 291 -10.63 -15.47 -12.88
CA GLN A 291 -10.95 -16.85 -13.15
C GLN A 291 -9.71 -17.42 -13.85
N PRO A 292 -9.09 -18.48 -13.30
CA PRO A 292 -8.12 -19.26 -14.06
C PRO A 292 -8.73 -19.60 -15.41
N ALA A 293 -7.93 -19.51 -16.47
CA ALA A 293 -8.30 -20.08 -17.75
C ALA A 293 -8.48 -21.60 -17.58
N GLU A 294 -9.70 -22.02 -17.19
CA GLU A 294 -10.14 -23.40 -17.31
C GLU A 294 -10.20 -23.69 -18.81
N GLY A 295 -9.14 -24.30 -19.34
CA GLY A 295 -9.08 -24.69 -20.74
C GLY A 295 -7.68 -24.91 -21.33
N GLY A 296 -6.60 -24.55 -20.63
CA GLY A 296 -5.28 -25.07 -20.97
C GLY A 296 -5.10 -26.41 -20.29
N SER A 297 -5.14 -27.52 -21.04
CA SER A 297 -4.80 -28.81 -20.46
C SER A 297 -3.37 -28.75 -19.91
N ASP A 298 -3.06 -29.42 -18.80
CA ASP A 298 -1.67 -29.53 -18.32
C ASP A 298 -0.71 -30.03 -19.43
N GLY A 299 -1.26 -30.73 -20.44
CA GLY A 299 -0.57 -31.13 -21.66
C GLY A 299 -0.13 -29.97 -22.58
N ASP A 300 -0.88 -28.87 -22.66
CA ASP A 300 -0.55 -27.72 -23.52
C ASP A 300 0.61 -26.91 -22.95
N VAL A 301 0.63 -26.73 -21.62
CA VAL A 301 1.75 -26.08 -20.92
C VAL A 301 3.00 -26.96 -20.96
N GLN A 302 2.85 -28.27 -20.75
CA GLN A 302 3.94 -29.24 -20.86
C GLN A 302 4.52 -29.27 -22.28
N GLY A 303 3.68 -29.26 -23.32
CA GLY A 303 4.09 -29.24 -24.73
C GLY A 303 4.83 -27.95 -25.11
N MET A 304 4.38 -26.80 -24.59
CA MET A 304 5.06 -25.52 -24.78
C MET A 304 6.44 -25.50 -24.12
N ILE A 305 6.55 -25.99 -22.88
CA ILE A 305 7.84 -26.10 -22.17
C ILE A 305 8.80 -27.03 -22.92
N GLN A 306 8.30 -28.18 -23.42
CA GLN A 306 9.11 -29.08 -24.24
C GLN A 306 9.61 -28.42 -25.52
N GLY A 307 8.79 -27.61 -26.20
CA GLY A 307 9.18 -26.83 -27.37
C GLY A 307 10.28 -25.81 -27.08
N MET A 308 10.16 -25.08 -25.95
CA MET A 308 11.19 -24.13 -25.52
C MET A 308 12.53 -24.81 -25.20
N VAL A 309 12.49 -25.98 -24.54
CA VAL A 309 13.69 -26.77 -24.21
C VAL A 309 14.33 -27.35 -25.47
N ALA A 310 13.53 -27.81 -26.44
CA ALA A 310 14.03 -28.27 -27.74
C ALA A 310 14.72 -27.15 -28.53
N GLY A 311 14.16 -25.93 -28.50
CA GLY A 311 14.79 -24.75 -29.12
C GLY A 311 16.13 -24.38 -28.47
N LEU A 312 16.23 -24.49 -27.14
CA LEU A 312 17.48 -24.30 -26.42
C LEU A 312 18.51 -25.38 -26.79
N ALA A 313 18.09 -26.64 -26.88
CA ALA A 313 18.96 -27.75 -27.29
C ALA A 313 19.53 -27.54 -28.70
N ALA A 314 18.67 -27.21 -29.68
CA ALA A 314 19.10 -26.95 -31.06
C ALA A 314 20.08 -25.76 -31.15
N ARG A 315 19.86 -24.71 -30.35
CA ARG A 315 20.79 -23.56 -30.27
C ARG A 315 22.16 -23.98 -29.73
N LEU A 316 22.20 -24.81 -28.69
CA LEU A 316 23.45 -25.28 -28.09
C LEU A 316 24.20 -26.26 -28.97
N GLU A 317 23.50 -26.98 -29.86
CA GLU A 317 24.15 -27.77 -30.92
C GLU A 317 24.78 -26.87 -32.00
N ALA A 318 24.13 -25.77 -32.37
CA ALA A 318 24.65 -24.81 -33.35
C ALA A 318 25.74 -23.89 -32.79
N SER A 319 25.72 -23.60 -31.48
CA SER A 319 26.68 -22.71 -30.80
C SER A 319 27.04 -23.30 -29.43
N PRO A 320 28.02 -24.23 -29.39
CA PRO A 320 28.25 -25.03 -28.18
C PRO A 320 29.07 -24.33 -27.09
N ASP A 321 29.62 -23.13 -27.32
CA ASP A 321 30.44 -22.35 -26.38
C ASP A 321 29.59 -21.50 -25.41
N ASP A 322 28.60 -22.11 -24.75
CA ASP A 322 27.76 -21.45 -23.74
C ASP A 322 27.62 -22.31 -22.46
N PRO A 323 28.56 -22.18 -21.50
CA PRO A 323 28.54 -22.97 -20.26
C PRO A 323 27.24 -22.85 -19.46
N ASP A 324 26.67 -21.64 -19.40
CA ASP A 324 25.42 -21.38 -18.67
C ASP A 324 24.22 -21.99 -19.39
N GLY A 325 24.22 -21.98 -20.73
CA GLY A 325 23.23 -22.65 -21.55
C GLY A 325 23.19 -24.16 -21.30
N TRP A 326 24.35 -24.82 -21.23
CA TRP A 326 24.41 -26.26 -20.91
C TRP A 326 23.88 -26.58 -19.50
N VAL A 327 24.19 -25.74 -18.50
CA VAL A 327 23.64 -25.89 -17.13
C VAL A 327 22.12 -25.72 -17.12
N LYS A 328 21.58 -24.73 -17.83
CA LYS A 328 20.13 -24.51 -17.96
C LYS A 328 19.44 -25.69 -18.65
N LEU A 329 20.05 -26.25 -19.70
CA LEU A 329 19.49 -27.38 -20.43
C LEU A 329 19.44 -28.66 -19.57
N VAL A 330 20.51 -28.97 -18.84
CA VAL A 330 20.55 -30.12 -17.91
C VAL A 330 19.49 -29.96 -16.81
N ARG A 331 19.34 -28.76 -16.25
CA ARG A 331 18.30 -28.47 -15.24
C ARG A 331 16.90 -28.63 -15.82
N ALA A 332 16.67 -28.16 -17.04
CA ALA A 332 15.36 -28.27 -17.68
C ALA A 332 14.95 -29.74 -17.89
N TYR A 333 15.86 -30.60 -18.35
CA TYR A 333 15.58 -32.04 -18.45
C TYR A 333 15.38 -32.71 -17.08
N ALA A 334 16.11 -32.30 -16.05
CA ALA A 334 15.92 -32.80 -14.69
C ALA A 334 14.52 -32.45 -14.13
N VAL A 335 14.06 -31.21 -14.32
CA VAL A 335 12.72 -30.76 -13.90
C VAL A 335 11.61 -31.48 -14.67
N LEU A 336 11.80 -31.70 -15.97
CA LEU A 336 10.87 -32.43 -16.84
C LEU A 336 10.84 -33.95 -16.59
N GLY A 337 11.72 -34.48 -15.73
CA GLY A 337 11.80 -35.91 -15.45
C GLY A 337 12.42 -36.76 -16.57
N ASP A 338 13.01 -36.14 -17.59
CA ASP A 338 13.64 -36.85 -18.70
C ASP A 338 15.11 -37.20 -18.36
N ALA A 339 15.27 -38.26 -17.57
CA ALA A 339 16.59 -38.71 -17.11
C ALA A 339 17.52 -39.09 -18.27
N ALA A 340 16.98 -39.66 -19.36
CA ALA A 340 17.78 -40.09 -20.50
C ALA A 340 18.42 -38.90 -21.23
N ARG A 341 17.62 -37.87 -21.56
CA ARG A 341 18.15 -36.65 -22.20
C ARG A 341 19.01 -35.83 -21.26
N ARG A 342 18.68 -35.77 -19.96
CA ARG A 342 19.51 -35.13 -18.93
C ARG A 342 20.91 -35.75 -18.91
N ASP A 343 21.01 -37.07 -18.79
CA ASP A 343 22.29 -37.76 -18.60
C ASP A 343 23.14 -37.72 -19.88
N ALA A 344 22.53 -37.85 -21.06
CA ALA A 344 23.21 -37.66 -22.33
C ALA A 344 23.75 -36.23 -22.50
N THR A 345 22.97 -35.22 -22.10
CA THR A 345 23.37 -33.81 -22.16
C THR A 345 24.49 -33.50 -21.15
N LEU A 346 24.38 -34.07 -19.95
CA LEU A 346 25.41 -33.95 -18.91
C LEU A 346 26.74 -34.53 -19.38
N ALA A 347 26.76 -35.75 -19.93
CA ALA A 347 27.98 -36.37 -20.44
C ALA A 347 28.63 -35.55 -21.56
N LYS A 348 27.82 -35.01 -22.50
CA LYS A 348 28.30 -34.11 -23.56
C LYS A 348 28.92 -32.84 -22.99
N ALA A 349 28.28 -32.21 -22.01
CA ALA A 349 28.76 -30.98 -21.39
C ALA A 349 30.01 -31.22 -20.52
N GLU A 350 30.10 -32.33 -19.79
CA GLU A 350 31.27 -32.67 -18.98
C GLU A 350 32.50 -32.97 -19.84
N ALA A 351 32.33 -33.66 -20.97
CA ALA A 351 33.42 -33.90 -21.92
C ALA A 351 33.96 -32.59 -22.53
N ARG A 352 33.08 -31.62 -22.75
CA ARG A 352 33.37 -30.31 -23.33
C ARG A 352 34.10 -29.38 -22.35
N TYR A 353 33.66 -29.35 -21.10
CA TYR A 353 34.13 -28.43 -20.06
C TYR A 353 35.05 -29.09 -19.03
N LYS A 354 35.76 -30.16 -19.43
CA LYS A 354 36.65 -30.95 -18.57
C LYS A 354 37.68 -30.11 -17.79
N ASP A 355 38.12 -28.99 -18.35
CA ASP A 355 39.14 -28.11 -17.76
C ASP A 355 38.52 -26.95 -16.93
N GLN A 356 37.19 -26.93 -16.76
CA GLN A 356 36.46 -25.88 -16.04
C GLN A 356 35.74 -26.45 -14.80
N PRO A 357 36.41 -26.57 -13.64
CA PRO A 357 35.86 -27.25 -12.46
C PRO A 357 34.60 -26.59 -11.90
N LYS A 358 34.45 -25.26 -12.06
CA LYS A 358 33.24 -24.54 -11.65
C LYS A 358 32.02 -24.91 -12.49
N VAL A 359 32.19 -25.08 -13.80
CA VAL A 359 31.11 -25.47 -14.73
C VAL A 359 30.71 -26.92 -14.48
N LEU A 360 31.69 -27.82 -14.28
CA LEU A 360 31.42 -29.22 -13.93
C LEU A 360 30.60 -29.35 -12.62
N ALA A 361 30.91 -28.54 -11.60
CA ALA A 361 30.12 -28.52 -10.37
C ALA A 361 28.67 -28.04 -10.61
N ALA A 362 28.50 -26.97 -11.40
CA ALA A 362 27.17 -26.45 -11.73
C ALA A 362 26.33 -27.43 -12.57
N LEU A 363 26.95 -28.16 -13.50
CA LEU A 363 26.31 -29.19 -14.31
C LEU A 363 25.81 -30.37 -13.46
N ARG A 364 26.64 -30.86 -12.54
CA ARG A 364 26.25 -31.93 -11.60
C ARG A 364 25.15 -31.49 -10.65
N GLN A 365 25.22 -30.25 -10.15
CA GLN A 365 24.16 -29.69 -9.32
C GLN A 365 22.84 -29.54 -10.09
N ALA A 366 22.89 -29.10 -11.35
CA ALA A 366 21.71 -29.02 -12.21
C ALA A 366 21.07 -30.40 -12.45
N ALA A 367 21.86 -31.45 -12.61
CA ALA A 367 21.37 -32.81 -12.82
C ALA A 367 20.63 -33.40 -11.59
N GLN A 368 20.93 -32.90 -10.39
CA GLN A 368 20.29 -33.31 -9.13
C GLN A 368 19.00 -32.55 -8.81
N THR A 369 18.54 -31.66 -9.70
CA THR A 369 17.30 -30.91 -9.50
C THR A 369 16.12 -31.89 -9.42
N PRO A 370 15.27 -31.81 -8.38
CA PRO A 370 14.14 -32.72 -8.26
C PRO A 370 13.13 -32.50 -9.39
N ALA A 371 12.64 -33.61 -9.96
CA ALA A 371 11.60 -33.57 -10.98
C ALA A 371 10.32 -32.93 -10.41
N GLN A 372 9.62 -32.17 -11.24
CA GLN A 372 8.34 -31.57 -10.86
C GLN A 372 7.31 -32.69 -10.68
N LYS A 373 6.85 -32.91 -9.43
CA LYS A 373 5.76 -33.85 -9.16
C LYS A 373 4.49 -33.26 -9.79
N THR A 374 3.99 -33.87 -10.85
CA THR A 374 2.62 -33.67 -11.31
C THR A 374 1.70 -34.07 -10.16
N GLN A 375 1.03 -33.09 -9.54
CA GLN A 375 -0.07 -33.39 -8.63
C GLN A 375 -1.18 -34.06 -9.45
N PRO A 376 -1.78 -35.15 -8.95
CA PRO A 376 -2.82 -35.89 -9.67
C PRO A 376 -4.11 -35.09 -9.82
#